data_AF-A0A929A2U0-F1
#
_entry.id   AF-A0A929A2U0-F1
#
_cell.length_a   1.000
_cell.length_b   1.000
_cell.length_c   1.000
_cell.angle_alpha   90.00
_cell.angle_beta   90.00
_cell.angle_gamma   90.00
#
_symmetry.space_group_name_H-M   'P 1'
#
loop_
_entity.id
_entity.type
_entity.pdbx_description
1 polymer ?
#
loop_
_entity_poly.entity_id
_entity_poly.type
_entity_poly.pdbx_seq_one_letter_code
_entity_poly.pdbx_strand_id
1 'polypeptide(L)' 'MQATSFKGKLHDAWHRFTELFAMNTEPHVWKTRNRGHILWHTYDPNTGSSADFSSEDEVRIWLEERYYAH' A
#
# COMPACT_ATOMS: atom_id res chain seq x y z
N MET A 1 24.17 32.16 4.33
CA MET A 1 22.95 31.53 3.82
C MET A 1 23.36 30.24 3.12
N GLN A 2 23.25 29.08 3.78
CA GLN A 2 23.64 27.79 3.19
C GLN A 2 22.37 27.09 2.72
N ALA A 3 22.23 26.92 1.40
CA ALA A 3 21.14 26.15 0.80
C ALA A 3 21.34 24.67 1.16
N THR A 4 20.60 24.17 2.15
CA THR A 4 20.62 22.76 2.50
C THR A 4 19.95 21.96 1.38
N SER A 5 20.78 21.16 0.70
CA SER A 5 20.37 20.29 -0.39
C SER A 5 19.24 19.36 0.03
N PHE A 6 18.06 19.54 -0.58
CA PHE A 6 16.87 18.70 -0.41
C PHE A 6 17.08 17.26 -0.92
N LYS A 7 18.15 16.96 -1.67
CA LYS A 7 18.40 15.65 -2.29
C LYS A 7 18.88 14.56 -1.31
N GLY A 8 19.58 14.93 -0.24
CA GLY A 8 20.17 13.94 0.69
C GLY A 8 19.13 13.24 1.56
N LYS A 9 18.16 14.01 2.08
CA LYS A 9 17.14 13.48 3.00
C LYS A 9 16.11 12.57 2.32
N LEU A 10 15.85 12.77 1.03
CA LEU A 10 14.95 11.91 0.26
C LEU A 10 15.53 10.51 0.08
N HIS A 11 16.85 10.41 -0.13
CA HIS A 11 17.51 9.13 -0.36
C HIS A 11 17.46 8.24 0.90
N ASP A 12 17.73 8.82 2.07
CA ASP A 12 17.67 8.11 3.35
C ASP A 12 16.24 7.74 3.75
N ALA A 13 15.27 8.62 3.46
CA ALA A 13 13.86 8.33 3.69
C ALA A 13 13.35 7.22 2.74
N TRP A 14 13.79 7.22 1.49
CA TRP A 14 13.46 6.20 0.50
C TRP A 14 14.07 4.84 0.86
N HIS A 15 15.33 4.82 1.31
CA HIS A 15 15.98 3.59 1.77
C HIS A 15 15.29 2.97 3.00
N ARG A 16 14.90 3.79 3.98
CA ARG A 16 14.14 3.30 5.15
C ARG A 16 12.75 2.80 4.78
N PHE A 17 12.11 3.45 3.82
CA PHE A 17 10.83 2.99 3.27
C PHE A 17 11.00 1.63 2.60
N THR A 18 11.98 1.47 1.69
CA THR A 18 12.21 0.20 1.00
C THR A 18 12.63 -0.93 1.95
N GLU A 19 13.40 -0.65 3.00
CA GLU A 19 13.78 -1.66 4.01
C GLU A 19 12.59 -2.13 4.87
N LEU A 20 11.66 -1.23 5.22
CA LEU A 20 10.41 -1.60 5.90
C LEU A 20 9.47 -2.42 4.98
N PHE A 21 9.48 -2.12 3.67
CA PHE A 21 8.69 -2.85 2.68
C PHE A 21 9.30 -4.21 2.30
N ALA A 22 10.63 -4.35 2.30
CA ALA A 22 11.31 -5.60 1.99
C ALA A 22 11.03 -6.72 3.00
N MET A 23 10.58 -6.40 4.21
CA MET A 23 10.22 -7.38 5.25
C MET A 23 8.72 -7.68 5.31
N ASN A 24 7.86 -6.86 4.71
CA ASN A 24 6.41 -7.02 4.79
C ASN A 24 5.77 -7.17 3.41
N THR A 25 5.85 -8.39 2.86
CA THR A 25 5.22 -8.78 1.59
C THR A 25 3.72 -9.09 1.73
N GLU A 26 3.12 -8.84 2.90
CA GLU A 26 1.69 -9.00 3.12
C GLU A 26 0.90 -7.86 2.46
N PRO A 27 -0.22 -8.18 1.80
CA PRO A 27 -1.09 -7.15 1.23
C PRO A 27 -1.75 -6.34 2.35
N HIS A 28 -1.80 -5.03 2.16
CA HIS A 28 -2.41 -4.11 3.11
C HIS A 28 -3.87 -3.90 2.74
N VAL A 29 -4.76 -4.03 3.72
CA VAL A 29 -6.20 -3.82 3.56
C VAL A 29 -6.70 -2.90 4.67
N TRP A 30 -7.39 -1.82 4.30
CA TRP A 30 -8.04 -0.92 5.26
C TRP A 30 -9.37 -0.41 4.71
N LYS A 31 -10.17 0.21 5.57
CA LYS A 31 -11.45 0.81 5.18
C LYS A 31 -11.54 2.26 5.63
N THR A 32 -12.09 3.10 4.78
CA THR A 32 -12.51 4.46 5.14
C THR A 32 -14.02 4.51 5.25
N ARG A 33 -14.53 5.39 6.11
CA ARG A 33 -15.96 5.64 6.24
C ARG A 33 -16.24 7.09 5.87
N ASN A 34 -16.95 7.31 4.78
CA ASN A 34 -17.35 8.63 4.32
C ASN A 34 -18.89 8.72 4.27
N ARG A 35 -19.48 9.64 5.07
CA ARG A 35 -20.93 9.92 5.07
C ARG A 35 -21.83 8.67 5.11
N GLY A 36 -21.41 7.65 5.86
CA GLY A 36 -22.16 6.39 5.99
C GLY A 36 -21.74 5.29 5.00
N HIS A 37 -21.01 5.61 3.94
CA HIS A 37 -20.46 4.64 2.99
C HIS A 37 -19.12 4.11 3.49
N ILE A 38 -18.93 2.80 3.41
CA ILE A 38 -17.65 2.13 3.66
C ILE A 38 -16.99 1.93 2.30
N LEU A 39 -15.74 2.37 2.18
CA LEU A 39 -14.89 2.09 1.03
C LEU A 39 -13.70 1.30 1.54
N TRP A 40 -13.48 0.14 0.94
CA TRP A 40 -12.33 -0.70 1.22
C TRP A 40 -11.20 -0.35 0.24
N HIS A 41 -9.98 -0.42 0.74
CA HIS A 41 -8.77 -0.13 -0.01
C HIS A 41 -7.82 -1.30 0.16
N THR A 42 -7.20 -1.71 -0.94
CA THR A 42 -6.17 -2.76 -0.96
C THR A 42 -4.88 -2.24 -1.59
N TYR A 43 -3.76 -2.75 -1.11
CA TYR A 43 -2.44 -2.48 -1.66
C TYR A 43 -1.55 -3.71 -1.55
N ASP A 44 -1.03 -4.17 -2.69
CA ASP A 44 -0.03 -5.22 -2.77
C ASP A 44 1.37 -4.63 -2.91
N PRO A 45 2.23 -4.74 -1.89
CA PRO A 45 3.59 -4.23 -1.96
C PRO A 45 4.49 -5.01 -2.94
N ASN A 46 4.16 -6.26 -3.29
CA ASN A 46 4.97 -7.08 -4.19
C ASN A 46 4.84 -6.62 -5.66
N THR A 47 3.61 -6.28 -6.07
CA THR A 47 3.30 -5.87 -7.44
C THR A 47 3.13 -4.35 -7.59
N GLY A 48 2.99 -3.63 -6.47
CA GLY A 48 2.59 -2.22 -6.45
C GLY A 48 1.12 -2.00 -6.80
N SER A 49 0.32 -3.06 -6.92
CA SER A 49 -1.10 -2.97 -7.29
C SER A 49 -1.94 -2.42 -6.15
N SER A 50 -2.91 -1.56 -6.46
CA SER A 50 -3.90 -1.06 -5.50
C SER A 50 -5.30 -1.09 -6.11
N ALA A 51 -6.32 -1.35 -5.29
CA ALA A 51 -7.71 -1.31 -5.72
C ALA A 51 -8.64 -0.81 -4.61
N ASP A 52 -9.79 -0.27 -5.01
CA ASP A 52 -10.84 0.19 -4.12
C ASP A 52 -12.09 -0.65 -4.33
N PHE A 53 -12.74 -1.06 -3.24
CA PHE A 53 -13.90 -1.94 -3.26
C PHE A 53 -15.03 -1.45 -2.37
N SER A 54 -16.26 -1.75 -2.79
CA SER A 54 -17.47 -1.36 -2.06
C SER A 54 -17.89 -2.39 -1.02
N SER A 55 -17.32 -3.60 -1.09
CA SER A 55 -17.68 -4.74 -0.26
C SER A 55 -16.47 -5.53 0.22
N GLU A 56 -16.65 -6.26 1.31
CA GLU A 56 -15.64 -7.19 1.84
C GLU A 56 -15.45 -8.40 0.92
N ASP A 57 -16.51 -8.85 0.24
CA ASP A 57 -16.43 -9.98 -0.70
C ASP A 57 -15.52 -9.66 -1.89
N GLU A 58 -15.58 -8.45 -2.43
CA GLU A 58 -14.66 -8.00 -3.48
C GLU A 58 -13.20 -7.97 -3.00
N VAL A 59 -12.96 -7.52 -1.76
CA VAL A 59 -11.63 -7.57 -1.14
C VAL A 59 -11.12 -9.01 -1.01
N ARG A 60 -12.00 -9.94 -0.64
CA ARG A 60 -11.67 -11.37 -0.53
C ARG A 60 -11.27 -11.94 -1.89
N ILE A 61 -12.04 -11.66 -2.93
CA ILE A 61 -11.72 -12.09 -4.30
C ILE A 61 -10.34 -11.57 -4.72
N TRP A 62 -10.05 -10.29 -4.46
CA TRP A 62 -8.75 -9.71 -4.76
C TRP A 62 -7.59 -10.40 -4.02
N LEU A 63 -7.79 -10.76 -2.75
CA LEU A 63 -6.80 -11.52 -1.96
C LEU A 63 -6.58 -12.94 -2.53
N GLU A 64 -7.65 -13.61 -2.95
CA GLU A 64 -7.60 -14.93 -3.58
C GLU A 64 -6.88 -14.86 -4.92
N GLU A 65 -7.23 -13.93 -5.80
CA GLU A 65 -6.56 -13.70 -7.08
C GLU A 65 -5.07 -13.47 -6.89
N ARG A 66 -4.69 -12.63 -5.92
CA ARG A 66 -3.27 -12.41 -5.59
C ARG A 66 -2.56 -13.68 -5.12
N TYR A 67 -3.22 -14.49 -4.30
CA TYR A 67 -2.63 -15.73 -3.76
C TYR A 67 -2.47 -16.80 -4.84
N TYR A 68 -3.45 -16.94 -5.74
CA TYR A 68 -3.43 -17.94 -6.80
C TYR A 68 -2.72 -17.51 -8.09
N ALA A 69 -2.40 -16.23 -8.25
CA ALA A 69 -1.61 -15.74 -9.38
C ALA A 69 -0.10 -16.06 -9.29
N HIS A 70 0.36 -16.68 -8.19
CA HIS A 70 1.75 -17.12 -7.98
C HIS A 70 1.94 -18.62 -8.22
#